data_AF-A0A7S2BD15-F1
#
_entry.id   AF-A0A7S2BD15-F1
#
_cell.length_a   1.000
_cell.length_b   1.000
_cell.length_c   1.000
_cell.angle_alpha   90.00
_cell.angle_beta   90.00
_cell.angle_gamma   90.00
#
_symmetry.space_group_name_H-M   'P 1'
#
loop_
_entity.id
_entity.type
_entity.pdbx_description
1 polymer ?
#
loop_
_entity_poly.entity_id
_entity_poly.type
_entity_poly.pdbx_seq_one_letter_code
_entity_poly.pdbx_strand_id
1 'polypeptide(L)'
;KDILAAGDSELPGLAPGLELAMSPLASLPPVAGKEFEFEVVIAKVGERNKLGIDIVKNGPAKLRVEKVKEGLIEDWNREQAAGALQVMPGDNLVAANGVSCDCKEILWAVSHNDSLRLTFERPP
;
A
#
# COMPACT_ATOMS: atom_id res chain seq x y z
N LYS A 1 34.06 -31.07 -50.56
CA LYS A 1 34.77 -29.90 -50.01
C LYS A 1 33.78 -29.24 -49.06
N ASP A 2 34.07 -29.46 -47.78
CA ASP A 2 33.61 -28.70 -46.62
C ASP A 2 32.20 -29.03 -46.06
N ILE A 3 32.30 -29.84 -45.02
CA ILE A 3 31.41 -30.15 -43.90
C ILE A 3 31.27 -28.95 -42.93
N LEU A 4 30.32 -29.09 -41.97
CA LEU A 4 30.11 -28.33 -40.71
C LEU A 4 28.97 -27.29 -40.78
N ALA A 5 27.96 -27.24 -39.90
CA ALA A 5 27.51 -28.06 -38.79
C ALA A 5 26.03 -27.72 -38.50
N ALA A 6 25.42 -28.60 -37.71
CA ALA A 6 24.07 -28.54 -37.18
C ALA A 6 23.70 -27.25 -36.43
N GLY A 7 22.39 -26.97 -36.41
CA GLY A 7 21.73 -26.01 -35.55
C GLY A 7 20.23 -26.31 -35.48
N ASP A 8 19.88 -27.58 -35.26
CA ASP A 8 18.60 -27.97 -34.66
C ASP A 8 18.73 -27.72 -33.15
N SER A 9 17.95 -26.77 -32.62
CA SER A 9 17.74 -26.55 -31.19
C SER A 9 16.46 -25.74 -31.06
N GLU A 10 15.35 -26.46 -31.20
CA GLU A 10 14.27 -26.52 -30.22
C GLU A 10 13.95 -25.22 -29.46
N LEU A 11 12.69 -24.79 -29.58
CA LEU A 11 12.01 -24.02 -28.55
C LEU A 11 11.53 -24.98 -27.46
N PRO A 12 12.08 -24.96 -26.23
CA PRO A 12 11.35 -25.49 -25.09
C PRO A 12 11.12 -24.41 -24.02
N GLY A 13 9.92 -24.41 -23.47
CA GLY A 13 9.67 -23.89 -22.12
C GLY A 13 8.83 -22.62 -22.04
N LEU A 14 7.59 -22.67 -22.51
CA LEU A 14 6.52 -21.89 -21.88
C LEU A 14 6.32 -22.45 -20.47
N ALA A 15 7.05 -21.92 -19.49
CA ALA A 15 6.75 -22.13 -18.09
C ALA A 15 5.71 -21.09 -17.61
N PRO A 16 4.70 -21.51 -16.84
CA PRO A 16 3.64 -20.65 -16.34
C PRO A 16 4.15 -19.87 -15.12
N GLY A 17 4.49 -18.60 -15.32
CA GLY A 17 4.71 -17.64 -14.26
C GLY A 17 3.45 -16.81 -14.06
N LEU A 18 2.53 -17.31 -13.24
CA LEU A 18 1.53 -16.47 -12.60
C LEU A 18 2.30 -15.44 -11.72
N GLU A 19 1.70 -14.27 -11.53
CA GLU A 19 2.01 -13.31 -10.43
C GLU A 19 3.23 -12.42 -10.70
N LEU A 20 3.10 -11.13 -11.03
CA LEU A 20 2.26 -10.14 -10.38
C LEU A 20 1.78 -9.12 -11.43
N ALA A 21 0.53 -9.23 -11.85
CA ALA A 21 -0.18 -8.09 -12.38
C ALA A 21 -0.40 -7.10 -11.22
N MET A 22 0.55 -6.19 -11.00
CA MET A 22 0.23 -4.93 -10.33
C MET A 22 0.02 -3.90 -11.42
N SER A 23 -1.19 -3.96 -11.98
CA SER A 23 -1.81 -2.87 -12.71
C SER A 23 -1.52 -1.54 -12.00
N PRO A 24 -1.12 -0.47 -12.70
CA PRO A 24 -1.10 0.86 -12.10
C PRO A 24 -2.55 1.29 -11.90
N LEU A 25 -3.14 0.89 -10.77
CA LEU A 25 -4.41 1.47 -10.33
C LEU A 25 -4.09 2.88 -9.81
N ALA A 26 -3.85 3.78 -10.76
CA ALA A 26 -4.13 5.19 -10.59
C ALA A 26 -5.61 5.31 -10.22
N SER A 27 -5.89 5.43 -8.94
CA SER A 27 -7.24 5.62 -8.44
C SER A 27 -7.17 6.40 -7.15
N LEU A 28 -7.75 7.57 -6.98
CA LEU A 28 -8.50 8.53 -7.80
C LEU A 28 -8.32 9.87 -7.06
N PRO A 29 -8.52 11.06 -7.67
CA PRO A 29 -8.65 12.27 -6.89
C PRO A 29 -9.91 12.13 -6.00
N PRO A 30 -9.77 12.23 -4.67
CA PRO A 30 -10.87 12.12 -3.73
C PRO A 30 -11.87 13.26 -3.92
N VAL A 31 -13.10 12.84 -4.12
CA VAL A 31 -14.23 13.64 -4.56
C VAL A 31 -14.59 14.63 -3.45
N ALA A 32 -14.61 15.91 -3.78
CA ALA A 32 -14.90 17.00 -2.85
C ALA A 32 -16.31 16.85 -2.22
N GLY A 33 -16.39 17.05 -0.90
CA GLY A 33 -17.62 17.59 -0.27
C GLY A 33 -18.29 16.80 0.86
N LYS A 34 -17.56 16.06 1.71
CA LYS A 34 -17.89 15.63 3.10
C LYS A 34 -16.90 14.53 3.44
N GLU A 35 -16.18 14.64 4.57
CA GLU A 35 -15.30 13.57 5.12
C GLU A 35 -14.44 12.88 4.06
N PHE A 36 -13.22 13.37 3.87
CA PHE A 36 -12.43 12.97 2.73
C PHE A 36 -11.68 11.68 3.01
N GLU A 37 -12.12 10.58 2.40
CA GLU A 37 -11.43 9.30 2.49
C GLU A 37 -10.44 9.14 1.34
N PHE A 38 -9.21 8.73 1.66
CA PHE A 38 -8.16 8.45 0.69
C PHE A 38 -7.41 7.18 1.05
N GLU A 39 -6.84 6.55 0.04
CA GLU A 39 -6.19 5.26 0.18
C GLU A 39 -4.69 5.34 -0.05
N VAL A 40 -3.97 4.61 0.79
CA VAL A 40 -2.52 4.56 0.86
C VAL A 40 -2.12 3.11 0.71
N VAL A 41 -1.48 2.78 -0.41
CA VAL A 41 -1.00 1.42 -0.68
C VAL A 41 0.51 1.41 -0.47
N ILE A 42 0.96 0.60 0.48
CA ILE A 42 2.37 0.40 0.80
C ILE A 42 2.69 -1.09 0.85
N ALA A 43 3.94 -1.46 0.55
CA ALA A 43 4.42 -2.82 0.70
C ALA A 43 5.56 -2.85 1.72
N LYS A 44 5.48 -3.76 2.69
CA LYS A 44 6.59 -4.12 3.56
C LYS A 44 7.57 -4.95 2.75
N VAL A 45 8.80 -4.46 2.62
CA VAL A 45 9.85 -5.17 1.90
C VAL A 45 11.03 -5.37 2.85
N GLY A 46 11.30 -6.63 3.21
CA GLY A 46 12.48 -7.04 3.97
C GLY A 46 12.47 -6.59 5.44
N GLU A 47 13.52 -5.88 5.87
CA GLU A 47 13.70 -5.43 7.26
C GLU A 47 12.93 -4.11 7.57
N ARG A 48 12.32 -3.48 6.56
CA ARG A 48 11.54 -2.24 6.71
C ARG A 48 10.04 -2.53 6.84
N ASN A 49 9.66 -3.09 7.99
CA ASN A 49 8.26 -3.43 8.31
C ASN A 49 7.53 -2.36 9.13
N LYS A 50 8.21 -1.23 9.38
CA LYS A 50 7.71 -0.13 10.20
C LYS A 50 6.97 0.86 9.30
N LEU A 51 5.66 1.01 9.52
CA LEU A 51 4.85 2.02 8.84
C LEU A 51 5.36 3.44 9.09
N GLY A 52 5.94 3.70 10.26
CA GLY A 52 6.37 5.04 10.64
C GLY A 52 5.18 5.94 10.96
N ILE A 53 4.14 5.43 11.61
CA ILE A 53 3.05 6.27 12.13
C ILE A 53 2.73 5.87 13.57
N ASP A 54 2.48 6.86 14.41
CA ASP A 54 1.85 6.69 15.71
C ASP A 54 0.35 6.89 15.53
N ILE A 55 -0.41 5.88 15.94
CA ILE A 55 -1.87 5.88 15.89
C ILE A 55 -2.44 5.71 17.30
N VAL A 56 -3.47 6.47 17.61
CA VAL A 56 -4.24 6.38 18.85
C VAL A 56 -5.66 5.94 18.54
N LYS A 57 -6.23 5.12 19.42
CA LYS A 57 -7.62 4.70 19.30
C LYS A 57 -8.54 5.91 19.46
N ASN A 58 -9.34 6.17 18.44
CA ASN A 58 -10.30 7.26 18.40
C ASN A 58 -11.71 6.68 18.21
N GLY A 59 -12.21 6.01 19.25
CA GLY A 59 -13.49 5.29 19.20
C GLY A 59 -13.36 3.80 18.87
N PRO A 60 -14.46 3.13 18.46
CA PRO A 60 -14.49 1.68 18.28
C PRO A 60 -13.78 1.21 16.99
N ALA A 61 -13.85 2.00 15.92
CA ALA A 61 -13.41 1.59 14.58
C ALA A 61 -12.49 2.60 13.86
N LYS A 62 -11.98 3.62 14.57
CA LYS A 62 -11.10 4.65 13.98
C LYS A 62 -9.79 4.75 14.74
N LEU A 63 -8.69 4.85 14.02
CA LEU A 63 -7.34 5.01 14.56
C LEU A 63 -6.76 6.34 14.09
N ARG A 64 -6.73 7.34 14.96
CA ARG A 64 -6.23 8.67 14.62
C ARG A 64 -4.71 8.67 14.57
N VAL A 65 -4.14 9.21 13.50
CA VAL A 65 -2.70 9.45 13.35
C VAL A 65 -2.32 10.62 14.24
N GLU A 66 -1.48 10.38 15.24
CA GLU A 66 -0.91 11.46 16.08
C GLU A 66 0.38 12.02 15.48
N LYS A 67 1.18 11.15 14.89
CA LYS A 67 2.48 11.54 14.34
C LYS A 67 2.87 10.63 13.18
N VAL A 68 3.47 11.22 12.17
CA VAL A 68 4.19 10.50 11.12
C VAL A 68 5.68 10.54 11.47
N LYS A 69 6.30 9.37 11.54
CA LYS A 69 7.72 9.09 11.81
C LYS A 69 8.36 8.51 10.55
N GLU A 70 9.68 8.29 10.58
CA GLU A 70 10.36 7.60 9.49
C GLU A 70 9.78 6.18 9.31
N GLY A 71 9.44 5.82 8.08
CA GLY A 71 8.87 4.53 7.73
C GLY A 71 8.21 4.54 6.36
N LEU A 72 7.46 3.48 6.07
CA LEU A 72 6.81 3.29 4.77
C LEU A 72 5.82 4.40 4.41
N ILE A 73 5.14 4.98 5.40
CA ILE A 73 4.19 6.08 5.18
C ILE A 73 4.94 7.38 4.84
N GLU A 74 6.09 7.63 5.47
CA GLU A 74 6.92 8.78 5.10
C GLU A 74 7.46 8.63 3.67
N ASP A 75 7.94 7.44 3.32
CA ASP A 75 8.41 7.12 1.98
C ASP A 75 7.30 7.33 0.94
N TRP A 76 6.11 6.75 1.20
CA TRP A 76 4.92 6.94 0.37
C TRP A 76 4.57 8.43 0.22
N ASN A 77 4.57 9.21 1.31
CA ASN A 77 4.31 10.65 1.27
C ASN A 77 5.35 11.42 0.41
N ARG A 78 6.62 10.98 0.39
CA ARG A 78 7.70 11.58 -0.41
C ARG A 78 7.57 11.25 -1.90
N GLU A 79 7.01 10.10 -2.22
CA GLU A 79 6.70 9.71 -3.61
C GLU A 79 5.52 10.51 -4.19
N GLN A 80 4.66 11.05 -3.33
CA GLN A 80 3.55 11.90 -3.76
C GLN A 80 4.03 13.27 -4.25
N ALA A 81 3.45 13.74 -5.35
CA ALA A 81 3.73 15.06 -5.90
C ALA A 81 3.33 16.19 -4.94
N ALA A 82 3.96 17.34 -5.06
CA ALA A 82 3.61 18.52 -4.27
C ALA A 82 2.14 18.90 -4.51
N GLY A 83 1.31 18.86 -3.45
CA GLY A 83 -0.14 19.11 -3.53
C GLY A 83 -1.01 17.86 -3.73
N ALA A 84 -0.41 16.68 -3.84
CA ALA A 84 -1.12 15.41 -3.76
C ALA A 84 -1.45 15.04 -2.29
N LEU A 85 -2.24 13.99 -2.12
CA LEU A 85 -2.67 13.52 -0.80
C LEU A 85 -1.48 12.97 -0.03
N GLN A 86 -1.34 13.42 1.20
CA GLN A 86 -0.31 12.93 2.10
C GLN A 86 -0.96 12.54 3.42
N VAL A 87 -0.48 11.47 4.03
CA VAL A 87 -0.85 11.11 5.39
C VAL A 87 -0.26 12.13 6.34
N MET A 88 -1.10 12.75 7.15
CA MET A 88 -0.75 13.79 8.08
C MET A 88 -1.27 13.45 9.49
N PRO A 89 -0.62 13.98 10.54
CA PRO A 89 -1.19 13.91 11.87
C PRO A 89 -2.57 14.58 11.89
N GLY A 90 -3.56 13.88 12.44
CA GLY A 90 -4.96 14.28 12.44
C GLY A 90 -5.86 13.39 11.58
N ASP A 91 -5.30 12.69 10.59
CA ASP A 91 -6.05 11.74 9.76
C ASP A 91 -6.50 10.52 10.57
N ASN A 92 -7.65 9.94 10.25
CA ASN A 92 -8.17 8.74 10.90
C ASN A 92 -8.00 7.54 9.97
N LEU A 93 -7.18 6.56 10.35
CA LEU A 93 -7.18 5.25 9.71
C LEU A 93 -8.49 4.54 10.02
N VAL A 94 -9.31 4.36 9.00
CA VAL A 94 -10.64 3.73 9.08
C VAL A 94 -10.65 2.32 8.51
N ALA A 95 -9.69 1.96 7.65
CA ALA A 95 -9.58 0.60 7.11
C ALA A 95 -8.14 0.17 6.79
N ALA A 96 -7.87 -1.13 6.80
CA ALA A 96 -6.65 -1.73 6.27
C ALA A 96 -6.94 -3.05 5.52
N ASN A 97 -6.48 -3.18 4.27
CA ASN A 97 -6.77 -4.31 3.37
C ASN A 97 -8.28 -4.65 3.28
N GLY A 98 -9.15 -3.64 3.33
CA GLY A 98 -10.60 -3.83 3.32
C GLY A 98 -11.21 -4.20 4.68
N VAL A 99 -10.41 -4.31 5.74
CA VAL A 99 -10.88 -4.49 7.12
C VAL A 99 -11.14 -3.11 7.74
N SER A 100 -12.38 -2.79 8.12
CA SER A 100 -12.78 -1.48 8.68
C SER A 100 -13.65 -1.54 9.94
N CYS A 101 -13.99 -2.74 10.42
CA CYS A 101 -14.92 -2.92 11.53
C CYS A 101 -14.28 -2.68 12.91
N ASP A 102 -13.05 -3.13 13.10
CA ASP A 102 -12.42 -3.18 14.42
C ASP A 102 -10.97 -2.71 14.38
N CYS A 103 -10.61 -1.80 15.30
CA CYS A 103 -9.22 -1.33 15.44
C CYS A 103 -8.23 -2.48 15.63
N LYS A 104 -8.65 -3.57 16.29
CA LYS A 104 -7.82 -4.76 16.50
C LYS A 104 -7.59 -5.53 15.21
N GLU A 105 -8.63 -5.70 14.40
CA GLU A 105 -8.53 -6.42 13.13
C GLU A 105 -7.73 -5.59 12.12
N ILE A 106 -7.94 -4.27 12.10
CA ILE A 106 -7.11 -3.33 11.32
C ILE A 106 -5.64 -3.49 11.70
N LEU A 107 -5.30 -3.42 12.99
CA LEU A 107 -3.93 -3.63 13.47
C LEU A 107 -3.38 -5.02 13.13
N TRP A 108 -4.22 -6.05 13.21
CA TRP A 108 -3.83 -7.42 12.88
C TRP A 108 -3.51 -7.56 11.39
N ALA A 109 -4.37 -7.03 10.52
CA ALA A 109 -4.16 -6.99 9.07
C ALA A 109 -2.93 -6.19 8.70
N VAL A 110 -2.70 -5.06 9.38
CA VAL A 110 -1.50 -4.23 9.27
C VAL A 110 -0.26 -4.98 9.69
N SER A 111 -0.33 -5.90 10.66
CA SER A 111 0.82 -6.67 11.12
C SER A 111 1.11 -7.91 10.26
N HIS A 112 0.07 -8.64 9.86
CA HIS A 112 0.18 -9.95 9.19
C HIS A 112 0.32 -9.90 7.68
N ASN A 113 0.00 -8.78 7.03
CA ASN A 113 0.18 -8.64 5.59
C ASN A 113 1.46 -7.86 5.26
N ASP A 114 2.11 -8.28 4.17
CA ASP A 114 3.22 -7.54 3.57
C ASP A 114 2.70 -6.41 2.68
N SER A 115 1.63 -6.63 1.93
CA SER A 115 0.95 -5.58 1.18
C SER A 115 -0.15 -4.95 2.03
N LEU A 116 -0.08 -3.65 2.26
CA LEU A 116 -1.01 -2.89 3.09
C LEU A 116 -1.71 -1.81 2.28
N ARG A 117 -3.03 -1.92 2.19
CA ARG A 117 -3.93 -0.93 1.61
C ARG A 117 -4.69 -0.24 2.72
N LEU A 118 -4.21 0.91 3.15
CA LEU A 118 -4.75 1.66 4.28
C LEU A 118 -5.71 2.74 3.79
N THR A 119 -6.88 2.86 4.40
CA THR A 119 -7.85 3.91 4.09
C THR A 119 -7.87 4.91 5.24
N PHE A 120 -7.55 6.16 4.92
CA PHE A 120 -7.53 7.28 5.84
C PHE A 120 -8.69 8.23 5.55
N GLU A 121 -9.37 8.67 6.61
CA GLU A 121 -10.42 9.68 6.60
C GLU A 121 -9.85 10.97 7.19
N ARG A 122 -9.90 12.05 6.41
CA ARG A 122 -9.56 13.40 6.87
C ARG A 122 -10.84 14.13 7.29
N PRO A 123 -11.01 14.43 8.60
CA PRO A 123 -12.13 15.26 9.05
C PRO A 123 -12.00 16.70 8.50
N PRO A 124 -13.13 17.41 8.32
CA PRO A 124 -13.16 18.79 7.82
C PRO A 124 -12.49 19.80 8.77
#